data_AF-A0AAW3HVE4-F1
#
_entry.id   AF-A0AAW3HVE4-F1
#
_cell.length_a   1.000
_cell.length_b   1.000
_cell.length_c   1.000
_cell.angle_alpha   90.00
_cell.angle_beta   90.00
_cell.angle_gamma   90.00
#
_symmetry.space_group_name_H-M   'P 1'
#
loop_
_entity.id
_entity.type
_entity.pdbx_description
1 polymer ?
#
loop_
_entity_poly.entity_id
_entity_poly.type
_entity_poly.pdbx_seq_one_letter_code
_entity_poly.pdbx_strand_id
1 'polypeptide(L)'
;MSATDPHWAHQPERGSPTLMRLTAWAARRLGRRVVAPVVWLVVLYFYAFGGRARRAIAQYQQRLTQSTARPSQPVPLPRTLPVYRQYLAFADAMLDKLDVWQGKITMSHLDMSDPDGLHAQMGVGRGQILVGSHLGNIEVCRALAEKSGLLRLNVLVHSKHAVHFNRLLGEAGGGLRMIQVSELDAPVMLDLAQRLDRGEWLAIAGDRVPLQGDRTTLVDFLGARAALPQGPWLLAGLLRCPVNVLFCTRHGARYRVAMERLSDGIDWTRATRQERIAHWAQRYADRLAAYCRQAPLQWFNFYPFWKDDA
;
A
#
# COMPACT_ATOMS: atom_id res chain seq x y z
N MET A 1 2.07 11.35 -33.48
CA MET A 1 1.37 10.13 -33.00
C MET A 1 1.89 9.84 -31.61
N SER A 2 1.09 10.11 -30.59
CA SER A 2 1.47 9.99 -29.17
C SER A 2 1.72 8.53 -28.82
N ALA A 3 2.95 8.19 -28.42
CA ALA A 3 3.24 6.89 -27.84
C ALA A 3 2.49 6.79 -26.51
N THR A 4 1.55 5.86 -26.42
CA THR A 4 0.85 5.53 -25.19
C THR A 4 1.82 4.86 -24.22
N ASP A 5 2.04 5.55 -23.10
CA ASP A 5 2.97 5.14 -22.06
C ASP A 5 2.56 3.79 -21.42
N PRO A 6 3.46 2.80 -21.26
CA PRO A 6 3.06 1.51 -20.71
C PRO A 6 2.73 1.65 -19.21
N HIS A 7 1.50 1.33 -18.85
CA HIS A 7 0.95 1.37 -17.49
C HIS A 7 1.72 0.43 -16.53
N TRP A 8 1.87 0.82 -15.25
CA TRP A 8 2.72 0.15 -14.26
C TRP A 8 2.46 -1.35 -14.11
N ALA A 9 1.24 -1.80 -14.36
CA ALA A 9 0.84 -3.19 -14.22
C ALA A 9 0.99 -4.07 -15.48
N HIS A 10 1.51 -3.52 -16.58
CA HIS A 10 1.95 -4.32 -17.74
C HIS A 10 3.44 -4.72 -17.65
N GLN A 11 4.12 -4.41 -16.55
CA GLN A 11 5.50 -4.86 -16.35
C GLN A 11 5.51 -6.34 -15.96
N PRO A 12 6.05 -7.26 -16.78
CA PRO A 12 6.24 -8.64 -16.36
C PRO A 12 7.18 -8.68 -15.16
N GLU A 13 6.87 -9.53 -14.17
CA GLU A 13 7.76 -9.79 -13.04
C GLU A 13 9.11 -10.28 -13.58
N ARG A 14 10.13 -9.41 -13.52
CA ARG A 14 11.50 -9.76 -13.89
C ARG A 14 12.11 -10.53 -12.72
N GLY A 15 11.84 -11.84 -12.65
CA GLY A 15 12.42 -12.73 -11.66
C GLY A 15 12.25 -14.20 -12.05
N SER A 16 13.34 -14.96 -12.03
CA SER A 16 13.25 -16.41 -12.19
C SER A 16 12.63 -17.04 -10.93
N PRO A 17 11.55 -17.84 -11.03
CA PRO A 17 10.91 -18.47 -9.87
C PRO A 17 11.87 -19.35 -9.05
N THR A 18 12.86 -19.98 -9.70
CA THR A 18 13.89 -20.78 -9.01
C THR A 18 14.82 -19.91 -8.18
N LEU A 19 15.20 -18.73 -8.70
CA LEU A 19 16.01 -17.75 -7.98
C LEU A 19 15.24 -17.21 -6.77
N MET A 20 13.94 -16.97 -6.90
CA MET A 20 13.09 -16.52 -5.78
C MET A 20 12.98 -17.58 -4.68
N ARG A 21 12.79 -18.85 -5.04
CA ARG A 21 12.78 -19.98 -4.08
C ARG A 21 14.14 -20.15 -3.39
N LEU A 22 15.24 -20.06 -4.14
CA LEU A 22 16.59 -20.14 -3.58
C LEU A 22 16.87 -18.98 -2.61
N THR A 23 16.46 -17.76 -2.96
CA THR A 23 16.61 -16.58 -2.10
C THR A 23 15.78 -16.73 -0.83
N ALA A 24 14.55 -17.24 -0.92
CA ALA A 24 13.70 -17.52 0.24
C ALA A 24 14.30 -18.62 1.13
N TRP A 25 14.84 -19.70 0.54
CA TRP A 25 15.52 -20.76 1.29
C TRP A 25 16.79 -20.25 1.99
N ALA A 26 17.63 -19.50 1.27
CA ALA A 26 18.84 -18.88 1.81
C ALA A 26 18.50 -17.89 2.93
N ALA A 27 17.46 -17.07 2.76
CA ALA A 27 16.98 -16.15 3.79
C ALA A 27 16.49 -16.88 5.06
N ARG A 28 15.87 -18.05 4.91
CA ARG A 28 15.44 -18.89 6.03
C ARG A 28 16.60 -19.58 6.76
N ARG A 29 17.62 -20.06 6.04
CA ARG A 29 18.72 -20.87 6.61
C ARG A 29 19.92 -20.04 7.07
N LEU A 30 20.28 -18.99 6.32
CA LEU A 30 21.52 -18.21 6.52
C LEU A 30 21.27 -16.85 7.20
N GLY A 31 20.01 -16.40 7.25
CA GLY A 31 19.60 -15.16 7.89
C GLY A 31 19.87 -13.89 7.07
N ARG A 32 19.31 -12.77 7.53
CA ARG A 32 19.27 -11.48 6.81
C ARG A 32 20.65 -10.91 6.47
N ARG A 33 21.65 -11.11 7.35
CA ARG A 33 23.01 -10.60 7.16
C ARG A 33 23.72 -11.21 5.95
N VAL A 34 23.48 -12.49 5.67
CA VAL A 34 24.10 -13.21 4.54
C VAL A 34 23.38 -12.91 3.23
N VAL A 35 22.06 -12.69 3.29
CA VAL A 35 21.25 -12.34 2.10
C VAL A 35 21.38 -10.88 1.69
N ALA A 36 21.71 -9.99 2.64
CA ALA A 36 21.79 -8.54 2.38
C ALA A 36 22.74 -8.16 1.22
N PRO A 37 23.99 -8.68 1.10
CA PRO A 37 24.86 -8.34 -0.04
C PRO A 37 24.27 -8.75 -1.39
N VAL A 38 23.63 -9.92 -1.47
CA VAL A 38 22.97 -10.40 -2.69
C VAL A 38 21.81 -9.48 -3.05
N VAL A 39 20.99 -9.11 -2.08
CA VAL A 39 19.88 -8.17 -2.26
C VAL A 39 20.39 -6.79 -2.70
N TRP A 40 21.48 -6.30 -2.12
CA TRP A 40 22.09 -5.03 -2.53
C TRP A 40 22.59 -5.08 -3.98
N LEU A 41 23.16 -6.19 -4.43
CA LEU A 41 23.57 -6.37 -5.82
C LEU A 41 22.37 -6.37 -6.77
N VAL A 42 21.31 -7.09 -6.42
CA VAL A 42 20.05 -7.10 -7.20
C VAL A 42 19.43 -5.70 -7.25
N VAL A 43 19.39 -5.00 -6.12
CA VAL A 43 18.91 -3.62 -6.03
C VAL A 43 19.78 -2.68 -6.87
N LEU A 44 21.11 -2.83 -6.84
CA LEU A 44 22.03 -2.07 -7.66
C LEU A 44 21.79 -2.30 -9.16
N TYR A 45 21.54 -3.54 -9.57
CA TYR A 45 21.15 -3.87 -10.94
C TYR A 45 19.85 -3.13 -11.34
N PHE A 46 18.78 -3.26 -10.55
CA PHE A 46 17.52 -2.56 -10.85
C PHE A 46 17.66 -1.04 -10.80
N TYR A 47 18.51 -0.51 -9.93
CA TYR A 47 18.84 0.90 -9.89
C TYR A 47 19.58 1.30 -11.17
N ALA A 48 20.65 0.60 -11.57
CA ALA A 48 21.49 0.92 -12.72
C ALA A 48 20.72 0.86 -14.06
N PHE A 49 19.87 -0.15 -14.24
CA PHE A 49 19.16 -0.38 -15.50
C PHE A 49 17.69 0.10 -15.50
N GLY A 50 17.13 0.48 -14.35
CA GLY A 50 15.73 0.90 -14.19
C GLY A 50 15.51 2.41 -14.33
N GLY A 51 15.88 3.00 -15.48
CA GLY A 51 15.85 4.45 -15.68
C GLY A 51 14.49 5.14 -15.36
N ARG A 52 13.37 4.53 -15.75
CA ARG A 52 12.01 5.08 -15.50
C ARG A 52 11.67 5.12 -14.01
N ALA A 53 11.95 4.02 -13.30
CA ALA A 53 11.69 3.92 -11.87
C ALA A 53 12.58 4.87 -11.04
N ARG A 54 13.85 5.05 -11.45
CA ARG A 54 14.71 6.07 -10.85
C ARG A 54 14.14 7.48 -11.00
N ARG A 55 13.65 7.84 -12.19
CA ARG A 55 13.04 9.16 -12.44
C ARG A 55 11.78 9.37 -11.61
N ALA A 56 10.90 8.38 -11.55
CA ALA A 56 9.67 8.45 -10.74
C ALA A 56 9.98 8.69 -9.24
N ILE A 57 10.97 7.97 -8.69
CA ILE A 57 11.39 8.19 -7.30
C ILE A 57 12.03 9.58 -7.11
N ALA A 58 12.87 10.02 -8.03
CA ALA A 58 13.49 11.34 -7.97
C ALA A 58 12.43 12.46 -7.98
N GLN A 59 11.43 12.36 -8.87
CA GLN A 59 10.29 13.28 -8.94
C GLN A 59 9.49 13.29 -7.64
N TYR A 60 9.18 12.11 -7.08
CA TYR A 60 8.52 12.01 -5.78
C TYR A 60 9.32 12.72 -4.68
N GLN A 61 10.64 12.47 -4.56
CA GLN A 61 11.49 13.09 -3.55
C GLN A 61 11.59 14.61 -3.73
N GLN A 62 11.62 15.09 -4.97
CA GLN A 62 11.58 16.51 -5.30
C GLN A 62 10.26 17.15 -4.85
N ARG A 63 9.11 16.57 -5.24
CA ARG A 63 7.78 17.05 -4.85
C ARG A 63 7.57 17.01 -3.33
N LEU A 64 8.05 15.97 -2.67
CA LEU A 64 8.01 15.85 -1.21
C LEU A 64 8.76 17.00 -0.53
N THR A 65 9.95 17.34 -1.04
CA THR A 65 10.77 18.45 -0.53
C THR A 65 10.10 19.80 -0.81
N GLN A 66 9.58 20.02 -2.02
CA GLN A 66 8.95 21.27 -2.44
C GLN A 66 7.60 21.53 -1.76
N SER A 67 6.81 20.48 -1.48
CA SER A 67 5.49 20.58 -0.86
C SER A 67 5.51 20.79 0.66
N THR A 68 6.70 20.94 1.25
CA THR A 68 6.85 21.22 2.66
C THR A 68 6.80 22.73 2.87
N ALA A 69 5.60 23.24 3.20
CA ALA A 69 5.30 24.68 3.33
C ALA A 69 6.06 25.40 4.47
N ARG A 70 6.80 24.68 5.33
CA ARG A 70 7.61 25.26 6.42
C ARG A 70 9.08 24.89 6.25
N PRO A 71 9.98 25.87 6.03
CA PRO A 71 11.43 25.67 6.03
C PRO A 71 11.98 25.07 7.34
N SER A 72 11.22 25.14 8.43
CA SER A 72 11.65 24.73 9.77
C SER A 72 11.58 23.23 10.06
N GLN A 73 11.01 22.41 9.17
CA GLN A 73 11.05 20.94 9.27
C GLN A 73 11.46 20.33 7.92
N PRO A 74 12.77 20.28 7.61
CA PRO A 74 13.24 19.66 6.39
C PRO A 74 12.86 18.17 6.39
N VAL A 75 12.41 17.70 5.22
CA VAL A 75 12.12 16.27 5.01
C VAL A 75 13.41 15.47 5.23
N PRO A 76 13.40 14.40 6.05
CA PRO A 76 14.62 13.66 6.42
C PRO A 76 15.10 12.74 5.28
N LEU A 77 15.52 13.32 4.17
CA LEU A 77 16.13 12.59 3.06
C LEU A 77 17.65 12.41 3.29
N PRO A 78 18.22 11.25 2.93
CA PRO A 78 19.66 11.04 2.98
C PRO A 78 20.42 12.00 2.05
N ARG A 79 21.54 12.57 2.53
CA ARG A 79 22.41 13.44 1.71
C ARG A 79 23.00 12.73 0.49
N THR A 80 23.28 11.43 0.62
CA THR A 80 23.94 10.62 -0.41
C THR A 80 22.98 9.60 -0.99
N LEU A 81 22.81 9.64 -2.31
CA LEU A 81 22.03 8.67 -3.09
C LEU A 81 20.61 8.40 -2.52
N PRO A 82 19.78 9.44 -2.27
CA PRO A 82 18.47 9.26 -1.64
C PRO A 82 17.54 8.35 -2.45
N VAL A 83 17.60 8.41 -3.79
CA VAL A 83 16.85 7.51 -4.68
C VAL A 83 17.27 6.06 -4.45
N TYR A 84 18.57 5.76 -4.43
CA TYR A 84 19.07 4.41 -4.18
C TYR A 84 18.68 3.90 -2.78
N ARG A 85 18.71 4.78 -1.76
CA ARG A 85 18.27 4.42 -0.40
C ARG A 85 16.80 4.02 -0.35
N GLN A 86 15.94 4.61 -1.17
CA GLN A 86 14.53 4.21 -1.29
C GLN A 86 14.36 2.83 -1.96
N TYR A 87 15.21 2.48 -2.93
CA TYR A 87 15.25 1.11 -3.45
C TYR A 87 15.67 0.09 -2.37
N LEU A 88 16.70 0.42 -1.58
CA LEU A 88 17.11 -0.42 -0.46
C LEU A 88 16.00 -0.58 0.59
N ALA A 89 15.31 0.51 0.93
CA ALA A 89 14.17 0.49 1.84
C ALA A 89 13.03 -0.41 1.33
N PHE A 90 12.77 -0.41 0.02
CA PHE A 90 11.79 -1.32 -0.60
C PHE A 90 12.23 -2.78 -0.50
N ALA A 91 13.50 -3.07 -0.80
CA ALA A 91 14.02 -4.42 -0.68
C ALA A 91 14.00 -4.93 0.77
N ASP A 92 14.32 -4.06 1.73
CA ASP A 92 14.18 -4.35 3.15
C ASP A 92 12.73 -4.64 3.54
N ALA A 93 11.76 -3.86 3.04
CA ALA A 93 10.35 -4.10 3.28
C ALA A 93 9.88 -5.45 2.71
N MET A 94 10.39 -5.86 1.55
CA MET A 94 10.11 -7.19 0.99
C MET A 94 10.64 -8.33 1.88
N LEU A 95 11.83 -8.16 2.47
CA LEU A 95 12.42 -9.16 3.37
C LEU A 95 11.68 -9.27 4.70
N ASP A 96 11.10 -8.18 5.19
CA ASP A 96 10.42 -8.14 6.49
C ASP A 96 9.26 -9.16 6.58
N LYS A 97 8.57 -9.47 5.47
CA LYS A 97 7.54 -10.52 5.44
C LYS A 97 8.11 -11.90 5.81
N LEU A 98 9.30 -12.22 5.32
CA LEU A 98 10.01 -13.45 5.69
C LEU A 98 10.40 -13.44 7.17
N ASP A 99 10.83 -12.28 7.69
CA ASP A 99 11.19 -12.12 9.09
C ASP A 99 9.96 -12.27 10.03
N VAL A 100 8.76 -11.83 9.62
CA VAL A 100 7.50 -12.09 10.37
C VAL A 100 7.20 -13.59 10.45
N TRP A 101 7.28 -14.31 9.32
CA TRP A 101 7.01 -15.75 9.28
C TRP A 101 8.03 -16.57 10.07
N GLN A 102 9.28 -16.11 10.09
CA GLN A 102 10.34 -16.70 10.93
C GLN A 102 10.22 -16.30 12.41
N GLY A 103 9.26 -15.46 12.78
CA GLY A 103 9.06 -14.99 14.16
C GLY A 103 10.10 -13.97 14.65
N LYS A 104 10.90 -13.40 13.75
CA LYS A 104 11.88 -12.34 14.06
C LYS A 104 11.20 -10.99 14.25
N ILE A 105 10.16 -10.73 13.47
CA ILE A 105 9.26 -9.59 13.68
C ILE A 105 7.98 -10.13 14.32
N THR A 106 7.63 -9.55 15.46
CA THR A 106 6.46 -9.92 16.28
C THR A 106 5.69 -8.66 16.69
N MET A 107 4.54 -8.84 17.33
CA MET A 107 3.73 -7.72 17.83
C MET A 107 4.51 -6.77 18.76
N SER A 108 5.52 -7.26 19.48
CA SER A 108 6.39 -6.42 20.34
C SER A 108 7.21 -5.36 19.59
N HIS A 109 7.39 -5.54 18.28
CA HIS A 109 8.06 -4.58 17.39
C HIS A 109 7.10 -3.56 16.80
N LEU A 110 5.79 -3.70 17.05
CA LEU A 110 4.78 -2.77 16.58
C LEU A 110 4.52 -1.69 17.63
N ASP A 111 4.57 -0.44 17.19
CA ASP A 111 4.06 0.71 17.91
C ASP A 111 2.71 1.09 17.30
N MET A 112 1.62 0.72 17.97
CA MET A 112 0.28 1.00 17.50
C MET A 112 -0.14 2.42 17.91
N SER A 113 -0.56 3.21 16.93
CA SER A 113 -1.18 4.52 17.08
C SER A 113 -2.61 4.42 16.57
N ASP A 114 -3.55 4.27 17.50
CA ASP A 114 -4.97 4.07 17.22
C ASP A 114 -5.82 5.06 18.07
N PRO A 115 -5.80 6.37 17.73
CA PRO A 115 -6.51 7.39 18.50
C PRO A 115 -8.02 7.18 18.56
N ASP A 116 -8.59 6.49 17.56
CA ASP A 116 -10.04 6.26 17.44
C ASP A 116 -10.48 4.89 18.00
N GLY A 117 -9.56 4.12 18.59
CA GLY A 117 -9.84 2.80 19.18
C GLY A 117 -10.39 1.78 18.18
N LEU A 118 -9.96 1.87 16.91
CA LEU A 118 -10.41 1.02 15.81
C LEU A 118 -10.02 -0.44 15.99
N HIS A 119 -8.88 -0.71 16.61
CA HIS A 119 -8.44 -2.08 16.88
C HIS A 119 -9.42 -2.81 17.79
N ALA A 120 -9.97 -2.12 18.80
CA ALA A 120 -10.98 -2.68 19.70
C ALA A 120 -12.36 -2.91 19.01
N GLN A 121 -12.62 -2.21 17.90
CA GLN A 121 -13.84 -2.38 17.10
C GLN A 121 -13.73 -3.58 16.13
N MET A 122 -12.53 -4.12 15.91
CA MET A 122 -12.36 -5.28 15.05
C MET A 122 -12.98 -6.52 15.69
N GLY A 123 -13.89 -7.18 14.97
CA GLY A 123 -14.64 -8.33 15.48
C GLY A 123 -15.84 -7.97 16.37
N VAL A 124 -16.11 -6.69 16.60
CA VAL A 124 -17.27 -6.21 17.37
C VAL A 124 -18.18 -5.40 16.47
N GLY A 125 -19.44 -5.82 16.35
CA GLY A 125 -20.44 -5.14 15.53
C GLY A 125 -20.18 -5.28 14.02
N ARG A 126 -20.65 -4.29 13.25
CA ARG A 126 -20.52 -4.28 11.79
C ARG A 126 -19.09 -3.92 11.38
N GLY A 127 -18.57 -4.65 10.40
CA GLY A 127 -17.26 -4.45 9.80
C GLY A 127 -17.13 -3.11 9.08
N GLN A 128 -15.89 -2.74 8.80
CA GLN A 128 -15.53 -1.42 8.27
C GLN A 128 -14.52 -1.53 7.13
N ILE A 129 -14.32 -0.43 6.40
CA ILE A 129 -13.30 -0.35 5.35
C ILE A 129 -12.00 0.20 5.92
N LEU A 130 -10.89 -0.40 5.50
CA LEU A 130 -9.52 0.00 5.79
C LEU A 130 -8.79 0.33 4.48
N VAL A 131 -8.53 1.62 4.27
CA VAL A 131 -7.82 2.12 3.09
C VAL A 131 -6.33 2.18 3.41
N GLY A 132 -5.58 1.28 2.78
CA GLY A 132 -4.12 1.23 2.88
C GLY A 132 -3.44 1.94 1.71
N SER A 133 -2.12 2.07 1.81
CA SER A 133 -1.28 2.56 0.72
C SER A 133 -0.03 1.69 0.58
N HIS A 134 0.76 1.96 -0.47
CA HIS A 134 2.09 1.40 -0.66
C HIS A 134 3.16 2.20 0.10
N LEU A 135 2.75 3.01 1.09
CA LEU A 135 3.65 3.66 2.03
C LEU A 135 3.97 2.72 3.20
N GLY A 136 5.25 2.43 3.34
CA GLY A 136 5.75 1.52 4.35
C GLY A 136 5.41 0.07 4.04
N ASN A 137 5.19 -0.72 5.08
CA ASN A 137 5.09 -2.16 5.01
C ASN A 137 3.78 -2.69 5.61
N ILE A 138 2.68 -2.45 4.90
CA ILE A 138 1.35 -2.96 5.29
C ILE A 138 1.30 -4.51 5.32
N GLU A 139 2.21 -5.16 4.58
CA GLU A 139 2.35 -6.62 4.57
C GLU A 139 2.83 -7.17 5.93
N VAL A 140 3.54 -6.39 6.75
CA VAL A 140 3.87 -6.78 8.14
C VAL A 140 2.59 -6.87 8.98
N CYS A 141 1.71 -5.86 8.90
CA CYS A 141 0.41 -5.90 9.58
C CYS A 141 -0.42 -7.09 9.10
N ARG A 142 -0.44 -7.33 7.79
CA ARG A 142 -1.13 -8.44 7.16
C ARG A 142 -0.63 -9.80 7.67
N ALA A 143 0.69 -10.03 7.61
CA ALA A 143 1.30 -11.28 8.02
C ALA A 143 1.14 -11.56 9.52
N LEU A 144 1.16 -10.50 10.34
CA LEU A 144 0.91 -10.59 11.79
C LEU A 144 -0.57 -10.86 12.09
N ALA A 145 -1.49 -10.22 11.37
CA ALA A 145 -2.93 -10.49 11.46
C ALA A 145 -3.24 -11.95 11.08
N GLU A 146 -2.69 -12.44 9.97
CA GLU A 146 -2.77 -13.84 9.53
C GLU A 146 -2.29 -14.80 10.62
N LYS A 147 -1.13 -14.54 11.20
CA LYS A 147 -0.54 -15.39 12.25
C LYS A 147 -1.35 -15.38 13.55
N SER A 148 -2.02 -14.28 13.87
CA SER A 148 -2.84 -14.16 15.08
C SER A 148 -4.21 -14.82 14.99
N GLY A 149 -4.74 -15.03 13.78
CA GLY A 149 -6.09 -15.57 13.56
C GLY A 149 -7.24 -14.67 14.02
N LEU A 150 -6.95 -13.51 14.60
CA LEU A 150 -7.93 -12.61 15.23
C LEU A 150 -8.71 -11.76 14.23
N LEU A 151 -8.25 -11.65 12.98
CA LEU A 151 -8.79 -10.72 12.00
C LEU A 151 -9.17 -11.41 10.69
N ARG A 152 -10.47 -11.37 10.36
CA ARG A 152 -10.97 -11.71 9.01
C ARG A 152 -10.90 -10.47 8.14
N LEU A 153 -9.77 -10.30 7.46
CA LEU A 153 -9.52 -9.20 6.54
C LEU A 153 -9.74 -9.65 5.09
N ASN A 154 -10.65 -9.00 4.37
CA ASN A 154 -10.85 -9.23 2.95
C ASN A 154 -9.97 -8.22 2.18
N VAL A 155 -9.00 -8.68 1.39
CA VAL A 155 -8.06 -7.78 0.68
C VAL A 155 -8.46 -7.65 -0.78
N LEU A 156 -8.81 -6.44 -1.20
CA LEU A 156 -9.14 -6.14 -2.59
C LEU A 156 -7.88 -5.88 -3.40
N VAL A 157 -7.60 -6.76 -4.37
CA VAL A 157 -6.40 -6.68 -5.24
C VAL A 157 -6.83 -6.50 -6.69
N HIS A 158 -6.19 -5.55 -7.39
CA HIS A 158 -6.55 -5.17 -8.76
C HIS A 158 -5.69 -5.84 -9.86
N SER A 159 -5.05 -6.99 -9.59
CA SER A 159 -4.06 -7.56 -10.49
C SER A 159 -4.50 -8.92 -11.08
N LYS A 160 -4.58 -9.00 -12.43
CA LYS A 160 -4.65 -10.27 -13.18
C LYS A 160 -3.34 -11.09 -13.09
N HIS A 161 -2.20 -10.47 -12.75
CA HIS A 161 -0.87 -11.09 -12.78
C HIS A 161 -0.38 -11.58 -11.41
N ALA A 162 -0.96 -11.13 -10.30
CA ALA A 162 -0.51 -11.52 -8.95
C ALA A 162 -0.96 -12.93 -8.53
N VAL A 163 -1.74 -13.62 -9.37
CA VAL A 163 -2.27 -14.97 -9.08
C VAL A 163 -1.15 -16.00 -8.91
N HIS A 164 -0.07 -15.92 -9.70
CA HIS A 164 1.01 -16.91 -9.61
C HIS A 164 1.89 -16.71 -8.37
N PHE A 165 2.28 -15.47 -8.08
CA PHE A 165 3.05 -15.14 -6.87
C PHE A 165 2.24 -15.37 -5.59
N ASN A 166 0.94 -15.04 -5.58
CA ASN A 166 0.10 -15.19 -4.40
C ASN A 166 -0.40 -16.63 -4.17
N ARG A 167 -0.54 -17.47 -5.21
CA ARG A 167 -0.82 -18.90 -5.05
C ARG A 167 0.31 -19.60 -4.31
N LEU A 168 1.56 -19.28 -4.66
CA LEU A 168 2.75 -19.77 -3.97
C LEU A 168 2.86 -19.29 -2.51
N LEU A 169 2.27 -18.12 -2.18
CA LEU A 169 2.18 -17.60 -0.81
C LEU A 169 1.02 -18.21 -0.01
N GLY A 170 -0.13 -18.49 -0.66
CA GLY A 170 -1.29 -19.14 -0.03
C GLY A 170 -1.02 -20.59 0.36
N GLU A 171 -0.17 -21.29 -0.41
CA GLU A 171 0.31 -22.65 -0.10
C GLU A 171 1.22 -22.71 1.14
N ALA A 172 1.68 -21.56 1.65
CA ALA A 172 2.58 -21.47 2.81
C ALA A 172 1.88 -21.10 4.14
N GLY A 173 0.54 -21.11 4.20
CA GLY A 173 -0.22 -21.18 5.47
C GLY A 173 -0.80 -19.88 6.04
N GLY A 174 -1.32 -18.96 5.21
CA GLY A 174 -2.04 -17.76 5.65
C GLY A 174 -3.31 -17.50 4.85
N GLY A 175 -4.48 -17.54 5.49
CA GLY A 175 -5.79 -17.44 4.85
C GLY A 175 -6.38 -16.03 4.84
N LEU A 176 -5.85 -15.10 4.05
CA LEU A 176 -6.59 -13.89 3.69
C LEU A 176 -7.22 -14.04 2.31
N ARG A 177 -8.53 -13.82 2.25
CA ARG A 177 -9.30 -13.93 1.00
C ARG A 177 -9.05 -12.68 0.17
N MET A 178 -8.42 -12.88 -0.99
CA MET A 178 -8.23 -11.83 -1.98
C MET A 178 -9.43 -11.83 -2.93
N ILE A 179 -10.10 -10.69 -3.05
CA ILE A 179 -11.20 -10.52 -4.00
C ILE A 179 -10.69 -9.66 -5.15
N GLN A 180 -10.78 -10.20 -6.36
CA GLN A 180 -10.34 -9.52 -7.57
C GLN A 180 -11.40 -8.51 -8.01
N VAL A 181 -11.04 -7.23 -8.00
CA VAL A 181 -11.94 -6.12 -8.34
C VAL A 181 -11.80 -5.78 -9.82
N SER A 182 -12.07 -6.74 -10.70
CA SER A 182 -12.15 -6.47 -12.14
C SER A 182 -13.50 -5.82 -12.48
N GLU A 183 -14.58 -6.31 -11.87
CA GLU A 183 -15.94 -5.79 -12.02
C GLU A 183 -16.67 -5.97 -10.68
N LEU A 184 -17.08 -4.85 -10.04
CA LEU A 184 -17.96 -4.88 -8.86
C LEU A 184 -19.39 -5.03 -9.37
N ASP A 185 -19.81 -6.26 -9.63
CA ASP A 185 -21.18 -6.59 -9.97
C ASP A 185 -22.07 -6.66 -8.71
N ALA A 186 -23.40 -6.70 -8.90
CA ALA A 186 -24.34 -6.75 -7.78
C ALA A 186 -24.13 -7.96 -6.85
N PRO A 187 -23.82 -9.18 -7.35
CA PRO A 187 -23.46 -10.31 -6.50
C PRO A 187 -22.25 -10.07 -5.60
N VAL A 188 -21.16 -9.52 -6.13
CA VAL A 188 -19.95 -9.20 -5.33
C VAL A 188 -20.27 -8.13 -4.29
N MET A 189 -21.05 -7.11 -4.64
CA MET A 189 -21.47 -6.08 -3.69
C MET A 189 -22.34 -6.64 -2.55
N LEU A 190 -23.24 -7.59 -2.85
CA LEU A 190 -24.05 -8.26 -1.84
C LEU A 190 -23.20 -9.14 -0.91
N ASP A 191 -22.24 -9.91 -1.46
CA ASP A 191 -21.31 -10.70 -0.65
C ASP A 191 -20.47 -9.80 0.27
N LEU A 192 -19.96 -8.67 -0.23
CA LEU A 192 -19.22 -7.69 0.58
C LEU A 192 -20.08 -7.09 1.69
N ALA A 193 -21.35 -6.76 1.41
CA ALA A 193 -22.28 -6.27 2.43
C ALA A 193 -22.51 -7.30 3.54
N GLN A 194 -22.82 -8.54 3.16
CA GLN A 194 -23.03 -9.64 4.12
C GLN A 194 -21.79 -9.91 4.99
N ARG A 195 -20.58 -9.73 4.43
CA ARG A 195 -19.32 -9.84 5.18
C ARG A 195 -19.17 -8.75 6.22
N LEU A 196 -19.43 -7.50 5.85
CA LEU A 196 -19.43 -6.39 6.80
C LEU A 196 -20.46 -6.64 7.91
N ASP A 197 -21.64 -7.15 7.58
CA ASP A 197 -22.68 -7.45 8.58
C ASP A 197 -22.26 -8.58 9.53
N ARG A 198 -21.35 -9.47 9.11
CA ARG A 198 -20.70 -10.49 9.96
C ARG A 198 -19.50 -9.96 10.76
N GLY A 199 -19.23 -8.66 10.72
CA GLY A 199 -18.10 -8.04 11.41
C GLY A 199 -16.75 -8.16 10.69
N GLU A 200 -16.72 -8.67 9.45
CA GLU A 200 -15.48 -8.77 8.67
C GLU A 200 -15.06 -7.41 8.12
N TRP A 201 -13.77 -7.10 8.18
CA TRP A 201 -13.25 -5.83 7.66
C TRP A 201 -12.75 -5.98 6.21
N LEU A 202 -12.80 -4.88 5.47
CA LEU A 202 -12.41 -4.83 4.07
C LEU A 202 -11.18 -3.94 3.87
N ALA A 203 -10.06 -4.50 3.44
CA ALA A 203 -8.87 -3.76 3.08
C ALA A 203 -8.81 -3.46 1.58
N ILE A 204 -8.53 -2.20 1.22
CA ILE A 204 -8.34 -1.75 -0.15
C ILE A 204 -7.18 -0.77 -0.25
N ALA A 205 -6.38 -0.86 -1.32
CA ALA A 205 -5.35 0.15 -1.60
C ALA A 205 -5.97 1.42 -2.19
N GLY A 206 -5.68 2.57 -1.59
CA GLY A 206 -6.19 3.88 -2.00
C GLY A 206 -5.25 4.67 -2.91
N ASP A 207 -4.03 4.20 -3.17
CA ASP A 207 -2.97 4.96 -3.85
C ASP A 207 -2.51 4.37 -5.20
N ARG A 208 -3.21 3.39 -5.78
CA ARG A 208 -2.92 2.90 -7.14
C ARG A 208 -4.12 3.03 -8.07
N VAL A 209 -3.88 3.62 -9.23
CA VAL A 209 -4.88 3.73 -10.30
C VAL A 209 -5.08 2.36 -10.97
N PRO A 210 -6.35 1.91 -11.13
CA PRO A 210 -6.73 0.71 -11.86
C PRO A 210 -6.17 0.63 -13.29
N LEU A 211 -5.89 -0.60 -13.75
CA LEU A 211 -5.48 -0.92 -15.14
C LEU A 211 -6.58 -0.66 -16.16
N GLN A 212 -7.82 -0.89 -15.76
CA GLN A 212 -9.01 -0.80 -16.59
C GLN A 212 -10.03 0.04 -15.83
N GLY A 213 -9.93 1.36 -15.91
CA GLY A 213 -10.96 2.22 -15.35
C GLY A 213 -10.58 3.70 -15.28
N ASP A 214 -11.30 4.52 -16.04
CA ASP A 214 -11.28 5.99 -15.97
C ASP A 214 -11.84 6.57 -14.66
N ARG A 215 -12.21 5.72 -13.69
CA ARG A 215 -12.81 6.14 -12.41
C ARG A 215 -11.73 6.57 -11.42
N THR A 216 -11.04 7.64 -11.80
CA THR A 216 -10.12 8.38 -10.93
C THR A 216 -10.71 9.74 -10.58
N THR A 217 -10.24 10.31 -9.48
CA THR A 217 -10.54 11.70 -9.13
C THR A 217 -9.23 12.45 -8.94
N LEU A 218 -9.20 13.71 -9.37
CA LEU A 218 -8.01 14.55 -9.24
C LEU A 218 -7.96 15.15 -7.84
N VAL A 219 -6.82 14.99 -7.19
CA VAL A 219 -6.50 15.51 -5.86
C VAL A 219 -5.22 16.32 -5.90
N ASP A 220 -5.04 17.21 -4.94
CA ASP A 220 -3.77 17.86 -4.67
C ASP A 220 -2.93 16.93 -3.80
N PHE A 221 -1.80 16.46 -4.33
CA PHE A 221 -0.90 15.55 -3.63
C PHE A 221 0.55 15.96 -3.84
N LEU A 222 1.25 16.23 -2.73
CA LEU A 222 2.64 16.71 -2.70
C LEU A 222 2.88 17.89 -3.65
N GLY A 223 1.97 18.86 -3.66
CA GLY A 223 2.11 20.12 -4.41
C GLY A 223 1.75 20.03 -5.89
N ALA A 224 1.17 18.93 -6.37
CA ALA A 224 0.70 18.80 -7.75
C ALA A 224 -0.57 17.96 -7.86
N ARG A 225 -1.28 18.09 -8.99
CA ARG A 225 -2.50 17.33 -9.27
C ARG A 225 -2.15 15.88 -9.59
N ALA A 226 -2.68 14.95 -8.81
CA ALA A 226 -2.55 13.51 -9.03
C ALA A 226 -3.92 12.86 -9.16
N ALA A 227 -3.98 11.71 -9.86
CA ALA A 227 -5.19 10.92 -9.99
C ALA A 227 -5.19 9.81 -8.93
N LEU A 228 -6.24 9.76 -8.10
CA LEU A 228 -6.46 8.67 -7.15
C LEU A 228 -7.69 7.84 -7.54
N PRO A 229 -7.72 6.54 -7.20
CA PRO A 229 -8.88 5.68 -7.45
C PRO A 229 -10.13 6.19 -6.72
N GLN A 230 -11.27 6.18 -7.40
CA GLN A 230 -12.57 6.43 -6.77
C GLN A 230 -13.09 5.21 -6.00
N GLY A 231 -12.55 4.02 -6.28
CA GLY A 231 -13.02 2.70 -5.80
C GLY A 231 -13.29 2.63 -4.29
N PRO A 232 -12.35 2.99 -3.40
CA PRO A 232 -12.57 2.93 -1.96
C PRO A 232 -13.77 3.74 -1.48
N TRP A 233 -13.93 4.96 -2.01
CA TRP A 233 -14.98 5.90 -1.60
C TRP A 233 -16.34 5.49 -2.17
N LEU A 234 -16.36 5.03 -3.42
CA LEU A 234 -17.52 4.45 -4.07
C LEU A 234 -18.04 3.22 -3.32
N LEU A 235 -17.13 2.37 -2.87
CA LEU A 235 -17.49 1.15 -2.15
C LEU A 235 -18.04 1.50 -0.76
N ALA A 236 -17.38 2.42 -0.06
CA ALA A 236 -17.79 2.87 1.26
C ALA A 236 -19.20 3.44 1.31
N GLY A 237 -19.58 4.31 0.37
CA GLY A 237 -20.94 4.86 0.40
C GLY A 237 -22.02 3.95 -0.20
N LEU A 238 -21.66 3.00 -1.08
CA LEU A 238 -22.59 1.93 -1.47
C LEU A 238 -22.87 0.99 -0.29
N LEU A 239 -21.84 0.64 0.48
CA LEU A 239 -21.96 -0.24 1.65
C LEU A 239 -22.38 0.50 2.92
N ARG A 240 -22.43 1.84 2.90
CA ARG A 240 -22.74 2.71 4.05
C ARG A 240 -21.98 2.31 5.31
N CYS A 241 -20.66 2.20 5.22
CA CYS A 241 -19.83 1.77 6.34
C CYS A 241 -18.71 2.78 6.63
N PRO A 242 -18.18 2.79 7.86
CA PRO A 242 -17.04 3.63 8.20
C PRO A 242 -15.81 3.33 7.35
N VAL A 243 -15.02 4.37 7.13
CA VAL A 243 -13.77 4.31 6.39
C VAL A 243 -12.63 4.75 7.30
N ASN A 244 -11.64 3.89 7.37
CA ASN A 244 -10.43 4.09 8.15
C ASN A 244 -9.21 4.07 7.23
N VAL A 245 -8.11 4.67 7.65
CA VAL A 245 -6.81 4.57 6.96
C VAL A 245 -5.84 3.74 7.77
N LEU A 246 -4.99 2.96 7.08
CA LEU A 246 -3.93 2.15 7.69
C LEU A 246 -2.58 2.48 7.04
N PHE A 247 -1.62 2.89 7.86
CA PHE A 247 -0.22 3.05 7.44
C PHE A 247 0.68 2.26 8.38
N CYS A 248 1.69 1.58 7.83
CA CYS A 248 2.67 0.83 8.61
C CYS A 248 4.06 1.27 8.21
N THR A 249 4.66 2.22 8.93
CA THR A 249 5.98 2.76 8.56
C THR A 249 7.06 2.19 9.48
N ARG A 250 8.23 1.90 8.92
CA ARG A 250 9.37 1.39 9.68
C ARG A 250 10.18 2.54 10.29
N HIS A 251 10.50 2.46 11.57
CA HIS A 251 11.33 3.41 12.31
C HIS A 251 12.45 2.64 13.00
N GLY A 252 13.59 2.51 12.32
CA GLY A 252 14.69 1.67 12.77
C GLY A 252 14.32 0.17 12.77
N ALA A 253 14.30 -0.44 13.96
CA ALA A 253 13.92 -1.83 14.17
C ALA A 253 12.43 -2.02 14.52
N ARG A 254 11.68 -0.93 14.71
CA ARG A 254 10.25 -0.94 15.07
C ARG A 254 9.39 -0.54 13.89
N TYR A 255 8.12 -0.89 13.93
CA TYR A 255 7.11 -0.51 12.93
C TYR A 255 6.02 0.29 13.62
N ARG A 256 5.77 1.50 13.14
CA ARG A 256 4.63 2.31 13.59
C ARG A 256 3.43 1.98 12.73
N VAL A 257 2.39 1.43 13.36
CA VAL A 257 1.11 1.14 12.74
C VAL A 257 0.14 2.24 13.14
N ALA A 258 -0.27 3.05 12.18
CA ALA A 258 -1.26 4.10 12.38
C ALA A 258 -2.60 3.66 11.80
N MET A 259 -3.63 3.67 12.65
CA MET A 259 -5.02 3.41 12.31
C MET A 259 -5.84 4.63 12.67
N GLU A 260 -6.54 5.22 11.71
CA GLU A 260 -7.30 6.45 11.95
C GLU A 260 -8.63 6.42 11.22
N ARG A 261 -9.67 6.95 11.87
CA ARG A 261 -10.98 7.14 11.29
C ARG A 261 -10.91 8.28 10.29
N LEU A 262 -11.28 8.01 9.04
CA LEU A 262 -11.42 9.02 8.01
C LEU A 262 -12.87 9.52 7.92
N SER A 263 -13.84 8.61 8.01
CA SER A 263 -15.27 8.88 7.90
C SER A 263 -16.09 7.84 8.65
N ASP A 264 -17.16 8.24 9.35
CA ASP A 264 -18.12 7.31 9.96
C ASP A 264 -19.10 6.69 8.93
N GLY A 265 -19.07 7.20 7.70
CA GLY A 265 -19.92 6.76 6.62
C GLY A 265 -19.93 7.81 5.52
N ILE A 266 -19.85 7.36 4.28
CA ILE A 266 -19.95 8.25 3.14
C ILE A 266 -21.38 8.19 2.62
N ASP A 267 -22.10 9.31 2.67
CA ASP A 267 -23.41 9.45 2.05
C ASP A 267 -23.36 10.43 0.88
N TRP A 268 -24.13 10.14 -0.17
CA TRP A 268 -24.28 11.00 -1.33
C TRP A 268 -25.63 10.79 -2.00
N THR A 269 -26.10 11.83 -2.67
CA THR A 269 -27.13 11.71 -3.69
C THR A 269 -26.49 11.46 -5.05
N ARG A 270 -27.28 11.13 -6.07
CA ARG A 270 -26.75 11.02 -7.44
C ARG A 270 -26.05 12.31 -7.91
N ALA A 271 -26.53 13.47 -7.45
CA ALA A 271 -25.97 14.78 -7.80
C ALA A 271 -24.66 15.09 -7.04
N THR A 272 -24.56 14.73 -5.75
CA THR A 272 -23.39 15.06 -4.92
C THR A 272 -22.30 14.00 -4.92
N ARG A 273 -22.53 12.85 -5.58
CA ARG A 273 -21.62 11.70 -5.62
C ARG A 273 -20.18 12.07 -5.99
N GLN A 274 -20.00 12.77 -7.09
CA GLN A 274 -18.65 13.08 -7.60
C GLN A 274 -17.89 14.01 -6.64
N GLU A 275 -18.56 15.01 -6.08
CA GLU A 275 -18.01 15.94 -5.11
C GLU A 275 -17.62 15.22 -3.81
N ARG A 276 -18.50 14.36 -3.28
CA ARG A 276 -18.21 13.59 -2.06
C ARG A 276 -17.03 12.65 -2.25
N ILE A 277 -16.94 11.97 -3.39
CA ILE A 277 -15.79 11.13 -3.73
C ILE A 277 -14.50 11.95 -3.78
N ALA A 278 -14.52 13.11 -4.44
CA ALA A 278 -13.35 13.98 -4.52
C ALA A 278 -12.93 14.49 -3.13
N HIS A 279 -13.88 14.87 -2.29
CA HIS A 279 -13.63 15.29 -0.90
C HIS A 279 -12.89 14.22 -0.10
N TRP A 280 -13.40 12.98 -0.09
CA TRP A 280 -12.78 11.89 0.69
C TRP A 280 -11.45 11.43 0.11
N ALA A 281 -11.31 11.43 -1.22
CA ALA A 281 -10.03 11.18 -1.87
C ALA A 281 -8.98 12.24 -1.51
N GLN A 282 -9.36 13.52 -1.46
CA GLN A 282 -8.46 14.60 -1.04
C GLN A 282 -8.03 14.43 0.41
N ARG A 283 -8.97 14.16 1.32
CA ARG A 283 -8.67 13.90 2.74
C ARG A 283 -7.68 12.76 2.92
N TYR A 284 -7.84 11.68 2.15
CA TYR A 284 -6.87 10.58 2.12
C TYR A 284 -5.51 11.00 1.56
N ALA A 285 -5.48 11.77 0.47
CA ALA A 285 -4.24 12.30 -0.11
C ALA A 285 -3.47 13.16 0.89
N ASP A 286 -4.17 13.98 1.68
CA ASP A 286 -3.58 14.82 2.73
C ASP A 286 -2.94 13.97 3.84
N ARG A 287 -3.64 12.92 4.30
CA ARG A 287 -3.09 11.96 5.28
C ARG A 287 -1.89 11.21 4.72
N LEU A 288 -1.99 10.67 3.51
CA LEU A 288 -0.88 10.01 2.83
C LEU A 288 0.34 10.93 2.72
N ALA A 289 0.14 12.19 2.32
CA ALA A 289 1.20 13.18 2.21
C ALA A 289 1.86 13.47 3.56
N ALA A 290 1.08 13.55 4.65
CA ALA A 290 1.61 13.71 6.00
C ALA A 290 2.53 12.53 6.40
N TYR A 291 2.13 11.30 6.10
CA TYR A 291 2.95 10.12 6.39
C TYR A 291 4.16 9.98 5.45
N CYS A 292 4.05 10.36 4.17
CA CYS A 292 5.20 10.42 3.27
C CYS A 292 6.28 11.36 3.82
N ARG A 293 5.91 12.48 4.43
CA ARG A 293 6.90 13.39 5.06
C ARG A 293 7.61 12.75 6.27
N GLN A 294 6.89 11.95 7.05
CA GLN A 294 7.45 11.25 8.22
C GLN A 294 8.35 10.07 7.82
N ALA A 295 8.04 9.40 6.72
CA ALA A 295 8.73 8.22 6.23
C ALA A 295 9.12 8.37 4.73
N PRO A 296 10.00 9.33 4.39
CA PRO A 296 10.19 9.80 3.01
C PRO A 296 10.69 8.72 2.06
N LEU A 297 11.44 7.74 2.54
CA LEU A 297 11.99 6.66 1.70
C LEU A 297 11.06 5.46 1.55
N GLN A 298 9.85 5.50 2.12
CA GLN A 298 9.03 4.31 2.27
C GLN A 298 7.79 4.29 1.38
N TRP A 299 7.55 5.34 0.58
CA TRP A 299 6.47 5.28 -0.41
C TRP A 299 6.97 4.54 -1.65
N PHE A 300 6.51 3.30 -1.83
CA PHE A 300 7.03 2.37 -2.83
C PHE A 300 6.31 2.50 -4.18
N ASN A 301 6.34 3.72 -4.72
CA ASN A 301 5.81 4.06 -6.03
C ASN A 301 6.95 4.23 -7.06
N PHE A 302 7.19 3.18 -7.86
CA PHE A 302 8.29 3.11 -8.83
C PHE A 302 7.85 3.44 -10.27
N TYR A 303 6.71 4.11 -10.45
CA TYR A 303 6.14 4.46 -11.75
C TYR A 303 5.66 5.93 -11.75
N PRO A 304 5.55 6.56 -12.93
CA PRO A 304 4.96 7.90 -13.07
C PRO A 304 3.61 7.99 -12.36
N PHE A 305 3.44 8.95 -11.45
CA PHE A 305 2.23 9.05 -10.61
C PHE A 305 1.44 10.32 -10.90
N TRP A 306 2.13 11.41 -11.22
CA TRP A 306 1.51 12.64 -11.70
C TRP A 306 1.41 12.61 -13.22
N LYS A 307 0.43 13.32 -13.79
CA LYS A 307 0.22 13.36 -15.25
C LYS A 307 1.41 13.95 -16.00
N ASP A 308 2.12 14.88 -15.38
CA ASP A 308 3.29 15.55 -15.97
C ASP A 308 4.56 14.68 -15.91
N ASP A 309 4.46 13.46 -15.36
CA ASP A 309 5.58 12.51 -15.28
C ASP A 309 5.71 11.62 -16.53
N ALA A 310 4.74 11.71 -17.47
CA ALA A 310 4.66 10.94 -18.73
C ALA A 310 5.38 11.63 -19.90
#